data_AF-A0A2R8A743-F1
#
_entry.id   AF-A0A2R8A743-F1
#
_cell.length_a   1.000
_cell.length_b   1.000
_cell.length_c   1.000
_cell.angle_alpha   90.00
_cell.angle_beta   90.00
_cell.angle_gamma   90.00
#
_symmetry.space_group_name_H-M   'P 1'
#
loop_
_entity.id
_entity.type
_entity.pdbx_description
1 polymer ?
#
loop_
_entity_poly.entity_id
_entity_poly.type
_entity_poly.pdbx_seq_one_letter_code
_entity_poly.pdbx_strand_id
1 'polypeptide(L)' 'MKTIMISKYIAVQGRFVEALKDGSITVRVGTRLFRGFPV' A
#
# COMPACT_ATOMS: atom_id res chain seq x y z
N MET A 1 6.74 -8.70 7.60
CA MET A 1 6.17 -8.58 6.24
C MET A 1 4.68 -8.88 6.36
N LYS A 2 3.80 -8.01 5.86
CA LYS A 2 2.34 -8.15 6.01
C LYS A 2 1.68 -7.93 4.64
N THR A 3 0.56 -8.60 4.40
CA THR A 3 -0.27 -8.34 3.22
C THR A 3 -1.12 -7.11 3.50
N ILE A 4 -1.05 -6.11 2.62
CA ILE A 4 -1.78 -4.85 2.69
C ILE A 4 -2.68 -4.76 1.46
N MET A 5 -3.98 -4.60 1.69
CA MET A 5 -4.92 -4.30 0.60
C MET A 5 -4.78 -2.82 0.22
N ILE A 6 -4.46 -2.57 -1.06
CA ILE A 6 -4.28 -1.22 -1.61
C ILE A 6 -5.37 -0.86 -2.62
N SER A 7 -6.29 -1.79 -2.91
CA SER A 7 -7.51 -1.61 -3.70
C SER A 7 -8.40 -2.86 -3.58
N LYS A 8 -9.65 -2.77 -4.08
CA LYS A 8 -10.69 -3.82 -3.96
C LYS A 8 -10.25 -5.20 -4.47
N TYR A 9 -9.32 -5.22 -5.44
CA TYR A 9 -8.81 -6.44 -6.06
C TYR A 9 -7.29 -6.56 -6.00
N ILE A 10 -6.61 -5.68 -5.26
CA ILE A 10 -5.14 -5.64 -5.22
C ILE A 10 -4.67 -5.70 -3.77
N ALA A 11 -4.06 -6.83 -3.43
CA ALA A 11 -3.36 -7.04 -2.18
C ALA A 11 -1.86 -7.17 -2.47
N VAL A 12 -1.05 -6.38 -1.76
CA VAL A 12 0.40 -6.39 -1.91
C VAL A 12 1.04 -6.83 -0.61
N GLN A 13 2.02 -7.72 -0.69
CA GLN A 13 2.78 -8.13 0.48
C GLN A 13 3.98 -7.19 0.66
N GLY A 14 3.92 -6.31 1.67
CA GLY A 14 4.88 -5.23 1.79
C GLY A 14 4.98 -4.63 3.18
N ARG A 15 5.61 -3.45 3.23
CA ARG A 15 5.70 -2.61 4.42
C ARG A 15 4.96 -1.31 4.15
N PHE A 16 4.01 -0.98 5.02
CA PHE A 16 3.38 0.34 5.03
C PHE A 16 4.44 1.42 5.23
N VAL A 17 4.42 2.44 4.39
CA VAL A 17 5.37 3.57 4.45
C VAL A 17 4.69 4.77 5.09
N GLU A 18 3.59 5.23 4.51
CA GLU A 18 2.86 6.42 4.97
C GLU A 18 1.42 6.47 4.45
N ALA A 19 0.58 7.23 5.15
CA ALA A 19 -0.72 7.68 4.68
C ALA A 19 -0.58 9.11 4.13
N LEU A 20 -1.12 9.35 2.94
CA LEU A 20 -1.11 10.64 2.28
C LEU A 20 -2.37 11.42 2.63
N LYS A 21 -2.30 12.76 2.50
CA LYS A 21 -3.40 13.67 2.88
C LYS A 21 -4.70 13.46 2.11
N ASP A 22 -4.63 12.79 0.97
CA ASP A 22 -5.77 12.46 0.10
C ASP A 22 -6.45 11.13 0.48
N GLY A 23 -5.99 10.46 1.54
CA GLY A 23 -6.51 9.16 1.97
C GLY A 23 -5.91 7.96 1.23
N SER A 24 -4.97 8.18 0.31
CA SER A 24 -4.18 7.09 -0.28
C SER A 24 -3.03 6.67 0.65
N ILE A 25 -2.55 5.44 0.50
CA ILE A 25 -1.43 4.89 1.25
C ILE A 25 -0.29 4.52 0.31
N THR A 26 0.93 4.61 0.83
CA THR A 26 2.13 4.13 0.15
C THR A 26 2.64 2.86 0.82
N VAL A 27 2.86 1.82 0.02
CA VAL A 27 3.37 0.53 0.46
C VAL A 27 4.65 0.21 -0.29
N ARG A 28 5.69 -0.20 0.43
CA ARG A 28 6.95 -0.69 -0.14
C ARG A 28 6.89 -2.20 -0.33
N VAL A 29 7.09 -2.67 -1.55
CA VAL A 29 7.20 -4.08 -1.92
C VAL A 29 8.57 -4.30 -2.55
N GLY A 30 9.48 -4.92 -1.79
CA GLY A 30 10.89 -5.01 -2.18
C GLY A 30 11.50 -3.61 -2.30
N THR A 31 11.98 -3.26 -3.51
CA THR A 31 12.56 -1.96 -3.85
C THR A 31 11.57 -0.99 -4.51
N ARG A 32 10.32 -1.42 -4.77
CA ARG A 32 9.29 -0.61 -5.42
C ARG A 32 8.32 -0.03 -4.40
N LEU A 33 7.84 1.18 -4.68
CA LEU A 33 6.78 1.84 -3.93
C LEU A 33 5.48 1.75 -4.74
N PHE A 34 4.40 1.39 -4.07
CA PHE A 34 3.05 1.30 -4.62
C PHE A 34 2.14 2.27 -3.87
N ARG A 35 1.39 3.07 -4.60
CA ARG A 35 0.38 3.98 -4.06
C ARG A 35 -1.01 3.49 -4.44
N GLY A 36 -1.93 3.47 -3.48
CA GLY A 36 -3.32 3.06 -3.70
C GLY A 36 -4.22 3.47 -2.55
N PHE A 37 -5.53 3.27 -2.69
CA PHE A 37 -6.48 3.54 -1.62
C PHE A 37 -6.69 2.28 -0.80
N PRO A 38 -6.43 2.32 0.52
CA PRO A 38 -6.75 1.17 1.35
C PRO A 38 -8.26 0.92 1.29
N VAL A 39 -8.64 -0.35 1.21
CA VAL A 39 -10.04 -0.78 1.34
C VAL A 39 -10.22 -1.40 2.71
#